data_AF-A0A239QZ79-F1
#
_entry.id   AF-A0A239QZ79-F1
#
_cell.length_a   1.000
_cell.length_b   1.000
_cell.length_c   1.000
_cell.angle_alpha   90.00
_cell.angle_beta   90.00
_cell.angle_gamma   90.00
#
_symmetry.space_group_name_H-M   'P 1'
#
loop_
_entity.id
_entity.type
_entity.pdbx_description
1 polymer ?
#
loop_
_entity_poly.entity_id
_entity_poly.type
_entity_poly.pdbx_seq_one_letter_code
_entity_poly.pdbx_strand_id
1 'polypeptide(L)'
;RTCILEMLLESKKVKIDGLGTLYCTIENTRGGAAKKEDYNVGTHLRALHIRFMPEQQQEMNISSRQFLKKARFLNIESIGSPSQSLTPNQGGGSQAPSTGGGDNGGGGGDQPDMD
;
A
#
# COMPACT_ATOMS: atom_id res chain seq x y z
N ARG A 1 -16.04 -26.56 -5.82
CA ARG A 1 -15.62 -26.73 -4.41
C ARG A 1 -14.67 -27.93 -4.42
N THR A 2 -13.35 -27.90 -4.16
CA THR A 2 -12.47 -26.85 -3.61
C THR A 2 -11.04 -27.14 -4.09
N CYS A 3 -10.76 -26.82 -5.35
CA CYS A 3 -9.52 -27.19 -6.08
C CYS A 3 -8.21 -26.85 -5.32
N ILE A 4 -8.14 -25.70 -4.63
CA ILE A 4 -6.94 -25.30 -3.88
C ILE A 4 -6.65 -26.27 -2.72
N LEU A 5 -7.68 -26.68 -1.99
CA LEU A 5 -7.54 -27.62 -0.87
C LEU A 5 -7.12 -29.00 -1.36
N GLU A 6 -7.70 -29.47 -2.47
CA GLU A 6 -7.34 -30.74 -3.10
C GLU A 6 -5.86 -30.74 -3.53
N MET A 7 -5.41 -29.66 -4.19
CA MET A 7 -3.99 -29.50 -4.56
C MET A 7 -3.06 -29.49 -3.34
N LEU A 8 -3.44 -28.82 -2.25
CA LEU A 8 -2.63 -28.78 -1.03
C LEU A 8 -2.59 -30.14 -0.31
N LEU A 9 -3.68 -30.90 -0.33
CA LEU A 9 -3.73 -32.27 0.22
C LEU A 9 -2.83 -33.22 -0.58
N GLU A 10 -2.71 -33.02 -1.89
CA GLU A 10 -1.72 -33.70 -2.74
C GLU A 10 -0.28 -33.18 -2.55
N SER A 11 -0.04 -32.33 -1.55
CA SER A 11 1.26 -31.67 -1.28
C SER A 11 1.78 -30.81 -2.44
N LYS A 12 0.91 -30.38 -3.37
CA LYS A 12 1.27 -29.43 -4.42
C LYS A 12 1.29 -28.02 -3.85
N LYS A 13 2.31 -27.26 -4.23
CA LYS A 13 2.36 -25.82 -3.93
C LYS A 13 1.41 -25.09 -4.87
N VAL A 14 0.59 -24.20 -4.34
CA VAL A 14 -0.39 -23.43 -5.11
C VAL A 14 0.08 -21.98 -5.15
N LYS A 15 0.57 -21.54 -6.32
CA LYS A 15 0.92 -20.13 -6.55
C LYS A 15 -0.33 -19.38 -7.02
N ILE A 16 -0.62 -18.27 -6.37
CA ILE A 16 -1.61 -17.29 -6.80
C ILE A 16 -0.82 -16.04 -7.17
N ASP A 17 -0.70 -15.78 -8.47
CA ASP A 17 0.08 -14.66 -8.98
C ASP A 17 -0.42 -13.32 -8.42
N GLY A 18 0.51 -12.50 -7.95
CA GLY A 18 0.23 -11.21 -7.34
C GLY A 18 -0.22 -11.27 -5.88
N LEU A 19 -0.38 -12.47 -5.31
CA LEU A 19 -0.77 -12.67 -3.91
C LEU A 19 0.31 -13.43 -3.13
N GLY A 20 0.67 -14.63 -3.58
CA GLY A 20 1.62 -15.47 -2.86
C GLY A 20 1.46 -16.96 -3.14
N THR A 21 2.17 -17.78 -2.37
CA THR A 21 2.18 -19.23 -2.53
C THR A 21 1.69 -19.91 -1.26
N LEU A 22 0.71 -20.80 -1.40
CA LEU A 22 0.25 -21.71 -0.36
C LEU A 22 1.00 -23.04 -0.46
N TYR A 23 1.45 -23.59 0.67
CA TYR A 23 2.15 -24.87 0.72
C TYR A 23 2.03 -25.54 2.09
N CYS A 24 2.15 -26.87 2.11
CA CYS A 24 2.13 -27.66 3.33
C CYS A 24 3.53 -27.73 3.96
N THR A 25 3.58 -27.69 5.29
CA THR A 25 4.79 -27.93 6.07
C THR A 25 4.51 -28.94 7.16
N ILE A 26 5.49 -29.79 7.42
CA ILE A 26 5.42 -30.78 8.49
C ILE A 26 6.08 -30.18 9.73
N GLU A 27 5.42 -30.36 10.87
CA GLU A 27 6.01 -30.12 12.16
C GLU A 27 6.27 -31.44 12.88
N ASN A 28 7.53 -31.66 13.23
CA ASN A 28 7.95 -32.87 13.93
C ASN A 28 7.88 -32.70 15.45
N THR A 29 7.64 -33.80 16.15
CA THR A 29 7.79 -33.85 17.60
C THR A 29 9.26 -33.73 17.98
N ARG A 30 9.52 -33.28 19.22
CA ARG A 30 10.89 -33.09 19.73
C ARG A 30 11.58 -34.45 19.82
N GLY A 31 12.78 -34.56 19.24
CA GLY A 31 13.56 -35.80 19.21
C GLY A 31 13.63 -36.42 17.82
N GLY A 32 12.58 -36.30 17.00
CA GLY A 32 12.56 -36.71 15.59
C GLY A 32 13.17 -38.09 15.27
N ALA A 33 13.61 -38.28 14.03
CA ALA A 33 14.43 -39.41 13.63
C ALA A 33 15.57 -38.95 12.72
N ALA A 34 16.76 -39.53 12.90
CA ALA A 34 17.94 -39.19 12.09
C ALA A 34 17.98 -39.91 10.73
N LYS A 35 17.34 -41.09 10.66
CA LYS A 35 17.25 -41.90 9.45
C LYS A 35 15.80 -42.07 9.04
N LYS A 36 15.57 -42.35 7.76
CA LYS A 36 14.24 -42.56 7.21
C LYS A 36 13.58 -43.81 7.80
N GLU A 37 14.36 -44.86 8.02
CA GLU A 37 13.90 -46.16 8.51
C GLU A 37 13.38 -46.06 9.95
N ASP A 38 13.97 -45.15 10.73
CA ASP A 38 13.58 -44.88 12.11
C ASP A 38 12.41 -43.88 12.20
N TYR A 39 11.98 -43.29 11.07
CA TYR A 39 10.93 -42.29 11.07
C TYR A 39 9.54 -42.93 11.07
N ASN A 40 8.78 -42.74 12.15
CA ASN A 40 7.40 -43.18 12.27
C ASN A 40 6.45 -41.98 12.39
N VAL A 41 5.42 -41.93 11.55
CA VAL A 41 4.47 -40.81 11.50
C VAL A 41 3.69 -40.66 12.81
N GLY A 42 3.27 -41.75 13.45
CA GLY A 42 2.47 -41.71 14.68
C GLY A 42 3.23 -41.16 15.90
N THR A 43 4.56 -41.16 15.87
CA THR A 43 5.41 -40.70 16.98
C THR A 43 6.16 -39.41 16.65
N HIS A 44 6.57 -39.25 15.40
CA HIS A 44 7.44 -38.15 14.98
C HIS A 44 6.71 -37.00 14.28
N LEU A 45 5.48 -37.18 13.79
CA LEU A 45 4.70 -36.11 13.17
C LEU A 45 3.74 -35.49 14.20
N ARG A 46 3.93 -34.21 14.52
CA ARG A 46 3.06 -33.46 15.44
C ARG A 46 1.86 -32.88 14.72
N ALA A 47 2.10 -32.21 13.60
CA ALA A 47 1.07 -31.50 12.85
C ALA A 47 1.49 -31.28 11.39
N LEU A 48 0.49 -31.14 10.52
CA LEU A 48 0.63 -30.64 9.17
C LEU A 48 0.03 -29.23 9.11
N HIS A 49 0.82 -28.25 8.69
CA HIS A 49 0.40 -26.85 8.62
C HIS A 49 0.33 -26.39 7.18
N ILE A 50 -0.77 -25.73 6.81
CA ILE A 50 -0.83 -24.94 5.58
C ILE A 50 -0.20 -23.58 5.88
N ARG A 51 0.83 -23.22 5.14
CA ARG A 51 1.51 -21.94 5.22
C ARG A 51 1.27 -21.13 3.96
N PHE A 52 1.29 -19.81 4.16
CA PHE A 52 1.23 -18.84 3.08
C PHE A 52 2.52 -18.04 3.07
N MET A 53 3.17 -17.98 1.91
CA MET A 53 4.30 -17.09 1.64
C MET A 53 3.82 -15.96 0.73
N PRO A 54 3.70 -14.73 1.24
CA PRO A 54 3.27 -13.61 0.41
C PRO A 54 4.27 -13.35 -0.71
N GLU A 55 3.79 -13.00 -1.89
CA GLU A 55 4.64 -12.48 -2.95
C GLU A 55 4.99 -11.03 -2.58
N GLN A 56 6.27 -10.73 -2.42
CA GLN A 56 6.67 -9.33 -2.34
C GLN A 56 6.37 -8.71 -3.71
N GLN A 57 5.55 -7.66 -3.73
CA GLN A 57 5.50 -6.79 -4.89
C GLN A 57 6.91 -6.24 -5.08
N GLN A 58 7.67 -6.80 -6.01
CA GLN A 58 8.75 -6.04 -6.61
C GLN A 58 8.07 -4.86 -7.29
N GLU A 59 8.32 -3.65 -6.81
CA GLU A 59 8.05 -2.45 -7.60
C GLU A 59 8.90 -2.58 -8.87
N MET A 60 8.33 -3.18 -9.92
CA MET A 60 8.98 -3.43 -11.21
C MET A 60 9.34 -2.14 -11.95
N ASN A 61 9.07 -0.97 -11.34
CA ASN A 61 9.37 0.35 -11.86
C ASN A 61 10.03 1.24 -10.79
N ILE A 62 11.15 0.81 -10.21
CA ILE A 62 12.05 1.68 -9.41
C ILE A 62 12.84 2.70 -10.28
N SER A 63 12.32 3.09 -11.44
CA SER A 63 12.88 4.21 -12.18
C SER A 63 12.89 5.45 -11.28
N SER A 64 14.00 6.19 -11.25
CA SER A 64 14.14 7.41 -10.44
C SER A 64 12.96 8.37 -10.64
N ARG A 65 12.34 8.39 -11.82
CA ARG A 65 11.15 9.21 -12.13
C ARG A 65 9.88 8.75 -11.40
N GLN A 66 9.66 7.45 -11.21
CA GLN A 66 8.51 6.95 -10.45
C GLN A 66 8.74 7.01 -8.95
N PHE A 67 9.97 6.77 -8.50
CA PHE A 67 10.36 6.90 -7.09
C PHE A 67 10.18 8.35 -6.59
N LEU A 68 10.65 9.34 -7.37
CA LEU A 68 10.48 10.76 -7.05
C LEU A 68 9.01 11.22 -6.99
N LYS A 69 8.09 10.58 -7.73
CA LYS A 69 6.64 10.89 -7.63
C LYS A 69 6.04 10.54 -6.27
N LYS A 70 6.58 9.53 -5.58
CA LYS A 70 6.14 9.12 -4.25
C LYS A 70 6.93 9.80 -3.13
N ALA A 71 8.04 10.47 -3.46
CA ALA A 71 8.81 11.25 -2.52
C ALA A 71 8.10 12.58 -2.24
N ARG A 72 8.01 12.96 -0.97
CA ARG A 72 7.60 14.30 -0.55
C ARG A 72 8.73 14.93 0.24
N PHE A 73 8.97 16.22 0.00
CA PHE A 73 9.89 17.00 0.83
C PHE A 73 9.22 17.27 2.18
N LEU A 74 9.89 16.85 3.24
CA LEU A 74 9.51 17.20 4.60
C LEU A 74 10.44 18.31 5.07
N ASN A 75 9.88 19.42 5.52
CA ASN A 75 10.64 20.40 6.27
C ASN A 75 10.99 19.77 7.64
N ILE A 76 12.28 19.72 7.98
CA ILE A 76 12.80 19.16 9.23
C ILE A 76 12.16 19.82 10.47
N GLU A 77 11.76 21.08 10.38
CA GLU A 77 11.06 21.82 11.44
C GLU A 77 9.67 21.21 11.75
N SER A 78 9.04 20.55 10.77
CA SER A 78 7.73 19.87 10.94
C SER A 78 7.83 18.48 11.61
N ILE A 79 9.03 17.88 11.67
CA ILE A 79 9.25 16.56 12.26
C ILE A 79 9.51 16.69 13.78
N GLY A 80 10.03 17.84 14.22
CA GLY A 80 10.42 18.09 15.61
C GLY A 80 9.31 18.58 16.54
N SER A 81 8.08 18.79 16.05
CA SER A 81 6.96 19.25 16.86
C SER A 81 6.11 18.06 17.33
N PRO A 82 6.24 17.59 18.59
CA PRO A 82 5.34 16.59 19.12
C PRO A 82 3.98 17.25 19.34
N SER A 83 2.99 16.84 18.55
CA SER A 83 1.57 17.19 18.60
C SER A 83 1.11 18.10 17.48
N GLN A 84 0.71 17.48 16.36
CA GLN A 84 -0.58 17.79 15.76
C GLN A 84 -1.08 16.55 15.00
N SER A 85 -2.22 16.06 15.46
CA SER A 85 -3.02 15.02 14.84
C SER A 85 -3.23 15.29 13.35
N LEU A 86 -2.95 14.30 12.51
CA LEU A 86 -3.36 14.30 11.11
C LEU A 86 -4.89 14.18 11.03
N THR A 87 -5.60 15.31 11.12
CA THR A 87 -7.01 15.38 10.74
C THR A 87 -7.12 15.61 9.23
N PRO A 88 -7.89 14.79 8.48
CA PRO A 88 -8.15 15.03 7.08
C PRO A 88 -9.10 16.24 6.96
N ASN A 89 -8.64 17.33 6.32
CA ASN A 89 -9.48 18.49 6.07
C ASN A 89 -10.51 18.15 4.98
N GLN A 90 -11.77 18.01 5.39
CA GLN A 90 -12.93 17.82 4.52
C GLN A 90 -13.92 18.97 4.79
N GLY A 91 -14.00 19.91 3.84
CA GLY A 91 -15.16 20.78 3.58
C GLY A 91 -15.34 22.06 4.41
N GLY A 92 -15.59 23.20 3.73
CA GLY A 92 -16.35 24.31 4.32
C GLY A 92 -16.03 25.75 3.87
N GLY A 93 -16.57 26.17 2.71
CA GLY A 93 -17.26 27.46 2.49
C GLY A 93 -16.58 28.83 2.67
N SER A 94 -16.61 29.65 1.61
CA SER A 94 -16.81 31.13 1.65
C SER A 94 -16.96 31.66 0.21
N GLN A 95 -18.20 31.86 -0.25
CA GLN A 95 -18.89 33.16 -0.40
C GLN A 95 -18.55 33.94 -1.68
N ALA A 96 -19.55 34.03 -2.57
CA ALA A 96 -19.62 35.00 -3.67
C ALA A 96 -20.22 36.33 -3.18
N PRO A 97 -19.84 37.46 -3.80
CA PRO A 97 -20.79 38.54 -4.09
C PRO A 97 -20.65 39.03 -5.56
N SER A 98 -21.71 38.91 -6.36
CA SER A 98 -22.72 39.94 -6.67
C SER A 98 -22.32 40.94 -7.77
N THR A 99 -22.89 40.73 -8.96
CA THR A 99 -23.08 41.71 -10.04
C THR A 99 -24.14 42.74 -9.66
N GLY A 100 -23.88 44.04 -9.87
CA GLY A 100 -24.94 45.07 -9.90
C GLY A 100 -24.49 46.54 -9.77
N GLY A 101 -24.38 47.24 -10.91
CA GLY A 101 -24.95 48.58 -11.21
C GLY A 101 -24.49 49.88 -10.50
N GLY A 102 -24.12 50.89 -11.30
CA GLY A 102 -24.65 52.26 -11.16
C GLY A 102 -23.70 53.44 -10.82
N ASP A 103 -23.27 54.15 -11.87
CA ASP A 103 -23.06 55.61 -12.08
C ASP A 103 -22.36 56.61 -11.12
N ASN A 104 -21.83 57.65 -11.81
CA ASN A 104 -21.18 58.93 -11.41
C ASN A 104 -19.70 58.84 -10.95
N GLY A 105 -18.74 59.58 -11.52
CA GLY A 105 -18.76 60.68 -12.48
C GLY A 105 -17.52 61.56 -12.24
N GLY A 106 -16.89 62.06 -13.32
CA GLY A 106 -16.13 63.32 -13.28
C GLY A 106 -14.62 63.27 -13.59
N GLY A 107 -14.27 63.82 -14.77
CA GLY A 107 -13.03 64.56 -15.07
C GLY A 107 -11.73 63.75 -15.16
N GLY A 108 -10.90 63.81 -16.20
CA GLY A 108 -10.64 64.81 -17.22
C GLY A 108 -9.12 64.81 -17.43
N GLY A 109 -8.64 64.82 -18.67
CA GLY A 109 -7.21 64.93 -18.97
C GLY A 109 -6.79 64.26 -20.29
N ASP A 110 -6.61 65.11 -21.29
CA ASP A 110 -6.13 64.95 -22.67
C ASP A 110 -5.00 63.94 -22.97
N GLN A 111 -5.22 63.16 -24.05
CA GLN A 111 -4.41 62.86 -25.27
C GLN A 111 -2.85 62.81 -25.25
N PRO A 112 -2.17 62.25 -26.29
CA PRO A 112 -2.68 61.55 -27.49
C PRO A 112 -2.00 60.21 -27.87
N ASP A 113 -2.68 59.51 -28.78
CA ASP A 113 -2.20 58.38 -29.57
C ASP A 113 -1.01 58.75 -30.50
N MET A 114 -0.10 57.80 -30.69
CA MET A 114 0.88 57.76 -31.78
C MET A 114 0.81 56.37 -32.42
N ASP A 115 0.66 56.35 -33.75
CA ASP A 115 0.46 55.21 -34.67
C ASP A 115 1.32 53.95 -34.42
#